data_AF-A0A8T4G1L7-F1
#
_entry.id   AF-A0A8T4G1L7-F1
#
_cell.length_a   1.000
_cell.length_b   1.000
_cell.length_c   1.000
_cell.angle_alpha   90.00
_cell.angle_beta   90.00
_cell.angle_gamma   90.00
#
_symmetry.space_group_name_H-M   'P 1'
#
loop_
_entity.id
_entity.type
_entity.pdbx_description
1 polymer ?
#
loop_
_entity_poly.entity_id
_entity_poly.type
_entity_poly.pdbx_seq_one_letter_code
_entity_poly.pdbx_strand_id
1 'polypeptide(L)'
;MIEQIQEALVILVFSLIILYFTIIMYDIFFRPWRLVEDQLKEIDMHIETLKKGGWRAKLHSWLSMPAWRGDVEKHLNYLLGLRELKRAELELFEKMKGGRANE
;
A
#
# COMPACT_ATOMS: atom_id res chain seq x y z
N MET A 1 34.94 -28.08 3.52
CA MET A 1 33.69 -28.58 2.91
C MET A 1 32.46 -27.95 3.55
N ILE A 2 32.30 -28.01 4.88
CA ILE A 2 31.17 -27.40 5.59
C ILE A 2 31.15 -25.85 5.47
N GLU A 3 32.31 -25.19 5.60
CA GLU A 3 32.41 -23.73 5.42
C GLU A 3 32.03 -23.27 4.02
N GLN A 4 32.47 -23.97 2.98
CA GLN A 4 32.11 -23.67 1.59
C GLN A 4 30.59 -23.83 1.33
N ILE A 5 29.95 -24.79 2.00
CA ILE A 5 28.49 -24.97 1.93
C ILE A 5 27.77 -23.81 2.64
N GLN A 6 28.29 -23.34 3.78
CA GLN A 6 27.73 -22.19 4.49
C GLN A 6 27.87 -20.89 3.67
N GLU A 7 29.02 -20.63 3.07
CA GLU A 7 29.22 -19.47 2.19
C GLU A 7 28.28 -19.52 0.98
N ALA A 8 28.13 -20.67 0.33
CA ALA A 8 27.20 -20.84 -0.77
C ALA A 8 25.74 -20.59 -0.36
N LEU A 9 25.33 -21.06 0.82
CA LEU A 9 24.00 -20.80 1.37
C LEU A 9 23.77 -19.31 1.65
N VAL A 10 24.75 -18.61 2.23
CA VAL A 10 24.65 -17.17 2.49
C VAL A 10 24.53 -16.38 1.19
N ILE A 11 25.34 -16.71 0.18
CA ILE A 11 25.27 -16.08 -1.15
C ILE A 11 23.90 -16.32 -1.78
N LEU A 12 23.37 -17.54 -1.68
CA LEU A 12 22.07 -17.89 -2.25
C LEU A 12 20.93 -17.12 -1.57
N VAL A 13 20.92 -17.06 -0.23
CA VAL A 13 19.93 -16.28 0.53
C VAL A 13 20.04 -14.79 0.19
N PHE A 14 21.24 -14.25 0.13
CA PHE A 14 21.46 -12.85 -0.20
C PHE A 14 20.99 -12.52 -1.64
N SER A 15 21.23 -13.42 -2.58
CA SER A 15 20.78 -13.30 -3.97
C SER A 15 19.26 -13.31 -4.08
N LEU A 16 18.58 -14.17 -3.31
CA LEU A 16 17.11 -14.21 -3.25
C LEU A 16 16.53 -12.91 -2.67
N ILE A 17 17.17 -12.35 -1.63
CA ILE A 17 16.76 -11.07 -1.06
C ILE A 17 16.88 -9.95 -2.09
N ILE A 18 18.02 -9.87 -2.79
CA ILE A 18 18.24 -8.85 -3.84
C ILE A 18 17.20 -9.00 -4.96
N LEU A 19 16.94 -10.24 -5.41
CA LEU A 19 15.96 -10.50 -6.46
C LEU A 19 14.56 -10.04 -6.03
N TYR A 20 14.16 -10.35 -4.81
CA TYR A 20 12.88 -9.92 -4.24
C TYR A 20 12.73 -8.40 -4.21
N PHE A 21 13.75 -7.68 -3.72
CA PHE A 21 13.75 -6.21 -3.73
C PHE A 21 13.71 -5.65 -5.15
N THR A 22 14.42 -6.26 -6.09
CA THR A 22 14.44 -5.82 -7.50
C THR A 22 13.05 -5.93 -8.13
N ILE A 23 12.31 -7.01 -7.86
CA ILE A 23 10.93 -7.18 -8.33
C ILE A 23 10.02 -6.11 -7.73
N ILE A 24 10.11 -5.84 -6.43
CA ILE A 24 9.33 -4.78 -5.78
C ILE A 24 9.61 -3.42 -6.41
N MET A 25 10.88 -3.08 -6.58
CA MET A 25 11.26 -1.81 -7.19
C MET A 25 10.77 -1.72 -8.64
N TYR A 26 10.85 -2.82 -9.40
CA TYR A 26 10.30 -2.89 -10.74
C TYR A 26 8.78 -2.65 -10.75
N ASP A 27 8.03 -3.29 -9.86
CA ASP A 27 6.58 -3.05 -9.75
C ASP A 27 6.25 -1.61 -9.34
N ILE A 28 7.04 -1.00 -8.44
CA ILE A 28 6.88 0.40 -8.05
C ILE A 28 7.13 1.35 -9.22
N PHE A 29 8.21 1.15 -9.98
CA PHE A 29 8.58 2.06 -11.08
C PHE A 29 7.77 1.83 -12.35
N PHE A 30 7.43 0.58 -12.67
CA PHE A 30 6.81 0.21 -13.94
C PHE A 30 5.32 -0.09 -13.84
N ARG A 31 4.76 -0.27 -12.63
CA ARG A 31 3.32 -0.49 -12.39
C ARG A 31 2.78 0.27 -11.17
N PRO A 32 3.06 1.58 -11.03
CA PRO A 32 2.64 2.36 -9.86
C PRO A 32 1.12 2.42 -9.67
N TRP A 33 0.33 2.31 -10.75
CA TRP A 33 -1.14 2.28 -10.67
C TRP A 33 -1.67 1.08 -9.87
N ARG A 34 -1.02 -0.09 -9.95
CA ARG A 34 -1.44 -1.28 -9.19
C ARG A 34 -1.27 -1.09 -7.69
N LEU A 35 -0.17 -0.43 -7.29
CA LEU A 35 0.06 -0.07 -5.89
C LEU A 35 -1.01 0.90 -5.38
N VAL A 36 -1.40 1.89 -6.19
CA VAL A 36 -2.47 2.83 -5.85
C VAL A 36 -3.84 2.15 -5.78
N GLU A 37 -4.15 1.21 -6.68
CA GLU A 37 -5.36 0.39 -6.60
C GLU A 37 -5.45 -0.42 -5.31
N ASP A 38 -4.34 -1.06 -4.92
CA ASP A 38 -4.31 -1.87 -3.70
C ASP A 38 -4.44 -0.99 -2.44
N GLN A 39 -3.81 0.20 -2.44
CA GLN A 39 -4.01 1.21 -1.38
C GLN A 39 -5.47 1.69 -1.31
N LEU A 40 -6.13 1.91 -2.46
CA LEU A 40 -7.53 2.31 -2.50
C LEU A 40 -8.45 1.23 -1.90
N LYS A 41 -8.21 -0.05 -2.22
CA LYS A 41 -8.97 -1.17 -1.64
C LYS A 41 -8.82 -1.23 -0.12
N GLU A 42 -7.60 -1.05 0.39
CA GLU A 42 -7.34 -1.02 1.83
C GLU A 42 -8.05 0.14 2.52
N ILE A 43 -7.99 1.33 1.92
CA ILE A 43 -8.70 2.52 2.44
C ILE A 43 -10.22 2.28 2.46
N ASP A 44 -10.80 1.72 1.38
CA ASP A 44 -12.24 1.43 1.33
C ASP A 44 -12.66 0.39 2.38
N MET A 45 -11.84 -0.63 2.64
CA MET A 45 -12.07 -1.61 3.71
C MET A 45 -12.06 -0.95 5.10
N HIS A 46 -11.12 -0.03 5.35
CA HIS A 46 -11.06 0.70 6.61
C HIS A 46 -12.25 1.65 6.78
N ILE A 47 -12.66 2.35 5.71
CA ILE A 47 -13.86 3.18 5.70
C ILE A 47 -15.10 2.35 6.04
N GLU A 48 -15.26 1.16 5.43
CA GLU A 48 -16.39 0.27 5.71
C GLU A 48 -16.41 -0.15 7.19
N THR A 49 -15.25 -0.46 7.75
CA THR A 49 -15.08 -0.83 9.16
C THR A 49 -15.47 0.32 10.09
N LEU A 50 -15.08 1.56 9.77
CA LEU A 50 -15.43 2.75 10.55
C LEU A 50 -16.92 3.12 10.40
N LYS A 51 -17.51 2.96 9.21
CA LYS A 51 -18.94 3.23 8.95
C LYS A 51 -19.88 2.29 9.70
N LYS A 52 -19.46 1.04 9.94
CA LYS A 52 -20.22 0.09 10.79
C LYS A 52 -20.38 0.59 12.22
N GLY A 53 -19.54 1.53 12.65
CA GLY A 53 -19.67 2.23 13.93
C GLY A 53 -19.45 1.34 15.16
N GLY A 54 -19.87 1.88 16.31
CA GLY A 54 -19.80 1.19 17.60
C GLY A 54 -18.39 1.00 18.16
N TRP A 55 -18.26 0.10 19.13
CA TRP A 55 -17.00 -0.13 19.85
C TRP A 55 -15.89 -0.68 18.95
N ARG A 56 -16.25 -1.46 17.92
CA ARG A 56 -15.30 -2.02 16.94
C ARG A 56 -14.66 -0.92 16.09
N ALA A 57 -15.44 0.05 15.62
CA ALA A 57 -14.91 1.20 14.88
C ALA A 57 -13.98 2.05 15.77
N LYS A 58 -14.36 2.25 17.04
CA LYS A 58 -13.54 2.99 18.00
C LYS A 58 -12.21 2.28 18.28
N LEU A 59 -12.23 0.96 18.48
CA LEU A 59 -11.03 0.14 18.68
C LEU A 59 -10.16 0.13 17.41
N HIS A 60 -10.76 -0.08 16.25
CA HIS A 60 -10.07 -0.04 14.96
C HIS A 60 -9.36 1.30 14.77
N SER A 61 -10.07 2.41 15.02
CA SER A 61 -9.49 3.75 14.96
C SER A 61 -8.35 3.95 15.95
N TRP A 62 -8.43 3.34 17.14
CA TRP A 62 -7.39 3.45 18.15
C TRP A 62 -6.11 2.69 17.77
N LEU A 63 -6.25 1.54 17.10
CA LEU A 63 -5.12 0.72 16.65
C LEU A 63 -4.45 1.29 15.40
N SER A 64 -5.25 1.71 14.42
CA SER A 64 -4.76 2.20 13.12
C SER A 64 -4.29 3.66 13.18
N MET A 65 -4.98 4.52 13.93
CA MET A 65 -4.56 5.89 14.19
C MET A 65 -4.64 6.25 15.69
N PRO A 66 -3.64 5.83 16.49
CA PRO A 66 -3.61 6.11 17.93
C PRO A 66 -3.67 7.60 18.26
N ALA A 67 -3.13 8.46 17.39
CA ALA A 67 -3.12 9.92 17.55
C ALA A 67 -4.53 10.53 17.67
N TRP A 68 -5.56 9.86 17.16
CA TRP A 68 -6.94 10.33 17.21
C TRP A 68 -7.75 9.73 18.36
N ARG A 69 -7.12 8.90 19.22
CA ARG A 69 -7.73 8.38 20.46
C ARG A 69 -9.11 7.73 20.24
N GLY A 70 -9.31 7.10 19.08
CA GLY A 70 -10.57 6.43 18.74
C GLY A 70 -11.67 7.38 18.28
N ASP A 71 -11.33 8.59 17.86
CA ASP A 71 -12.25 9.49 17.17
C ASP A 71 -12.55 8.96 15.76
N VAL A 72 -13.66 8.23 15.67
CA VAL A 72 -14.11 7.54 14.46
C VAL A 72 -14.47 8.53 13.34
N GLU A 73 -15.08 9.66 13.68
CA GLU A 73 -15.54 10.63 12.70
C GLU A 73 -14.36 11.37 12.07
N LYS A 74 -13.41 11.80 12.90
CA LYS A 74 -12.16 12.40 12.42
C LYS A 74 -11.35 11.43 11.55
N HIS A 75 -11.26 10.18 11.97
CA HIS A 75 -10.58 9.14 11.20
C HIS A 75 -11.28 8.88 9.86
N LEU A 76 -12.61 8.78 9.86
CA LEU A 76 -13.40 8.57 8.65
C LEU A 76 -13.21 9.73 7.65
N ASN A 77 -13.27 10.98 8.12
CA ASN A 77 -13.06 12.15 7.28
C ASN A 77 -11.66 12.19 6.65
N TYR A 78 -10.63 11.80 7.42
CA TYR A 78 -9.29 11.65 6.89
C TYR A 78 -9.22 10.60 5.78
N LEU A 79 -9.76 9.40 6.01
CA LEU A 79 -9.71 8.33 5.01
C LEU A 79 -10.51 8.67 3.75
N LEU A 80 -11.61 9.39 3.87
CA LEU A 80 -12.38 9.89 2.73
C LEU A 80 -11.54 10.84 1.86
N GLY A 81 -10.85 11.80 2.48
CA GLY A 81 -9.94 12.70 1.76
C GLY A 81 -8.75 11.96 1.14
N LEU A 82 -8.16 11.01 1.87
CA LEU A 82 -7.06 10.18 1.35
C LEU A 82 -7.50 9.35 0.15
N ARG A 83 -8.72 8.80 0.18
CA ARG A 83 -9.29 8.06 -0.95
C ARG A 83 -9.47 8.92 -2.19
N GLU A 84 -9.99 10.14 -2.03
CA GLU A 84 -10.16 11.07 -3.15
C GLU A 84 -8.80 11.44 -3.77
N LEU A 85 -7.79 11.72 -2.94
CA LEU A 85 -6.42 11.96 -3.39
C LEU A 85 -5.88 10.78 -4.20
N LYS A 86 -6.05 9.55 -3.69
CA LYS A 86 -5.57 8.33 -4.35
C LYS A 86 -6.31 8.03 -5.65
N ARG A 87 -7.62 8.35 -5.74
CA ARG A 87 -8.36 8.25 -7.00
C ARG A 87 -7.84 9.24 -8.05
N ALA A 88 -7.57 10.48 -7.64
CA ALA A 88 -6.97 11.48 -8.53
C ALA A 88 -5.57 11.03 -9.01
N GLU A 89 -4.78 10.42 -8.11
CA GLU A 89 -3.48 9.84 -8.43
C GLU A 89 -3.61 8.71 -9.48
N LEU A 90 -4.60 7.82 -9.33
CA LEU A 90 -4.88 6.77 -10.30
C LEU A 90 -5.27 7.36 -11.67
N GLU A 91 -6.15 8.35 -11.69
CA GLU A 91 -6.59 9.02 -12.92
C GLU A 91 -5.40 9.69 -13.65
N LEU A 92 -4.46 10.27 -12.90
CA LEU A 92 -3.22 10.80 -13.46
C LEU A 92 -2.37 9.70 -14.12
N PHE A 93 -2.24 8.53 -13.48
CA PHE A 93 -1.55 7.39 -14.08
C PHE A 93 -2.23 6.89 -15.36
N GLU A 94 -3.55 6.82 -15.39
CA GLU A 94 -4.33 6.46 -16.58
C GLU A 94 -4.11 7.46 -17.72
N LYS A 95 -4.13 8.78 -17.43
CA LYS A 95 -3.84 9.83 -18.41
C LYS A 95 -2.41 9.75 -18.94
N MET A 96 -1.41 9.52 -18.08
CA MET A 96 -0.02 9.35 -18.51
C MET A 96 0.17 8.10 -19.38
N LYS A 97 -0.61 7.04 -19.13
CA LYS A 97 -0.61 5.82 -19.95
C LYS A 97 -1.27 6.05 -21.31
N GLY A 98 -2.38 6.79 -21.36
CA GLY A 98 -3.08 7.14 -22.60
C GLY A 98 -2.35 8.18 -23.46
N GLY A 99 -1.61 9.10 -22.84
CA GLY A 99 -0.82 10.13 -23.53
C GLY A 99 0.37 9.58 -24.33
N ARG A 100 0.92 8.41 -23.95
CA ARG A 100 1.99 7.72 -24.70
C ARG A 100 1.52 7.03 -26.00
N ALA A 101 0.22 6.98 -26.28
CA ALA A 101 -0.32 6.35 -27.49
C ALA A 101 -0.61 7.33 -28.63
N ASN A 102 -0.42 8.64 -28.40
CA ASN A 102 -0.74 9.71 -29.37
C ASN A 102 0.48 10.60 -29.73
N GLU A 103 1.70 10.16 -29.43
CA GLU A 103 2.94 10.68 -30.01
C GLU A 103 3.60 9.59 -30.87
#